data_AF-A0AAD7W0C8-F1
#
_entry.id   AF-A0AAD7W0C8-F1
#
_cell.length_a   1.000
_cell.length_b   1.000
_cell.length_c   1.000
_cell.angle_alpha   90.00
_cell.angle_beta   90.00
_cell.angle_gamma   90.00
#
_symmetry.space_group_name_H-M   'P 1'
#
loop_
_entity.id
_entity.type
_entity.pdbx_description
1 polymer ?
#
loop_
_entity_poly.entity_id
_entity_poly.type
_entity_poly.pdbx_seq_one_letter_code
_entity_poly.pdbx_strand_id
1 'polypeptide(L)'
;MADRVRCLSLLLLGVAQLGLSMAFSRAPLPFGLVRRELSCEGYPIDLRCPGSDVIMVETANYGRTDNKICDADPFQMENINCYLPDAYKIMSQRCNNRTQCVVITGADVFPDPCPGTYKYLEVQYSVCPTSSCVPGRCVGVLEASFAASGRVYSMPWTPYRTDTLLEYASLEDLRAARQSATYRLPHRVDGTGFVVYDGAAFFNKERTRSVVKFELRTRVKSGEAIVAGANYHDTSPYRWGGKTDIDLAADESGLWVIYATEPNEGRTVVSLLNPYTLRFEATWDTAYDKRSAANAFMACGVLYVVRSAYEDDGEAGEAGRSLIAYAFNTKLGRGQPLDIPFPNPHRYITAVDYNPRDNQLYVWNNFYILKYNLDFGPPDPAHVLNAS
;
A
#
# COMPACT_ATOMS: atom_id res chain seq x y z
N MET A 1 61.57 44.15 34.18
CA MET A 1 60.44 43.26 33.82
C MET A 1 60.29 43.32 32.33
N ALA A 2 60.40 42.16 31.69
CA ALA A 2 60.74 41.99 30.29
C ALA A 2 59.50 41.91 29.41
N ASP A 3 59.49 42.72 28.36
CA ASP A 3 58.66 42.59 27.16
C ASP A 3 59.61 42.65 25.96
N ARG A 4 59.71 41.57 25.17
CA ARG A 4 60.41 41.57 23.87
C ARG A 4 59.74 40.62 22.87
N VAL A 5 58.86 41.19 22.06
CA VAL A 5 58.99 41.37 20.60
C VAL A 5 59.75 40.28 19.80
N ARG A 6 58.97 39.64 18.91
CA ARG A 6 59.23 39.11 17.54
C ARG A 6 60.29 38.01 17.29
N CYS A 7 59.82 36.94 16.67
CA CYS A 7 60.50 36.07 15.68
C CYS A 7 59.41 35.68 14.65
N LEU A 8 59.45 36.08 13.38
CA LEU A 8 60.26 35.61 12.24
C LEU A 8 60.15 34.10 11.90
N SER A 9 59.66 33.85 10.67
CA SER A 9 60.02 32.80 9.69
C SER A 9 59.70 31.32 9.95
N LEU A 10 58.87 30.67 9.10
CA LEU A 10 59.26 29.88 7.90
C LEU A 10 58.13 28.96 7.38
N LEU A 11 58.21 28.69 6.06
CA LEU A 11 57.31 27.91 5.19
C LEU A 11 57.02 26.46 5.65
N LEU A 12 55.87 25.88 5.23
CA LEU A 12 55.80 24.64 4.41
C LEU A 12 54.35 24.18 4.09
N LEU A 13 54.02 24.22 2.78
CA LEU A 13 53.23 23.30 1.94
C LEU A 13 52.00 22.54 2.50
N GLY A 14 50.86 22.75 1.83
CA GLY A 14 49.71 21.85 1.84
C GLY A 14 48.61 22.29 0.87
N VAL A 15 48.79 22.07 -0.44
CA VAL A 15 47.74 22.28 -1.44
C VAL A 15 46.76 21.10 -1.35
N ALA A 16 45.61 21.29 -0.70
CA ALA A 16 44.50 20.36 -0.77
C ALA A 16 43.69 20.64 -2.03
N GLN A 17 43.75 19.72 -3.00
CA GLN A 17 42.95 19.76 -4.22
C GLN A 17 41.46 19.62 -3.88
N LEU A 18 40.67 20.64 -4.26
CA LEU A 18 39.21 20.55 -4.36
C LEU A 18 38.87 19.64 -5.56
N GLY A 19 38.77 18.34 -5.31
CA GLY A 19 38.09 17.43 -6.22
C GLY A 19 36.59 17.64 -6.10
N LEU A 20 36.02 18.51 -6.95
CA LEU A 20 34.58 18.48 -7.22
C LEU A 20 34.26 17.16 -7.95
N SER A 21 33.92 16.11 -7.20
CA SER A 21 33.15 15.02 -7.78
C SER A 21 31.74 15.57 -7.99
N MET A 22 31.42 15.99 -9.23
CA MET A 22 30.03 16.10 -9.64
C MET A 22 29.43 14.69 -9.61
N ALA A 23 28.89 14.32 -8.45
CA ALA A 23 27.91 13.26 -8.40
C ALA A 23 26.70 13.78 -9.19
N PHE A 24 26.51 13.29 -10.40
CA PHE A 24 25.21 13.34 -11.06
C PHE A 24 24.24 12.56 -10.18
N SER A 25 23.61 13.25 -9.22
CA SER A 25 22.37 12.79 -8.63
C SER A 25 21.39 12.67 -9.78
N ARG A 26 21.07 11.44 -10.17
CA ARG A 26 19.88 11.17 -10.96
C ARG A 26 18.72 11.73 -10.15
N ALA A 27 18.19 12.88 -10.58
CA ALA A 27 16.93 13.36 -10.08
C ALA A 27 15.90 12.22 -10.21
N PRO A 28 15.05 11.98 -9.21
CA PRO A 28 13.88 11.16 -9.42
C PRO A 28 13.09 11.78 -10.57
N LEU A 29 12.81 10.99 -11.61
CA LEU A 29 11.92 11.41 -12.67
C LEU A 29 10.57 11.79 -12.03
N PRO A 30 9.93 12.88 -12.48
CA PRO A 30 8.65 13.29 -11.92
C PRO A 30 7.63 12.17 -12.08
N PHE A 31 6.91 11.89 -11.00
CA PHE A 31 5.76 10.99 -11.00
C PHE A 31 4.77 11.41 -12.10
N GLY A 32 4.29 10.43 -12.89
CA GLY A 32 3.16 10.61 -13.80
C GLY A 32 3.48 11.11 -15.21
N LEU A 33 4.47 10.52 -15.91
CA LEU A 33 4.58 10.75 -17.35
C LEU A 33 3.39 10.10 -18.05
N VAL A 34 2.39 10.90 -18.44
CA VAL A 34 1.28 10.46 -19.29
C VAL A 34 1.86 10.03 -20.63
N ARG A 35 1.65 8.75 -20.98
CA ARG A 35 2.04 8.16 -22.25
C ARG A 35 0.83 8.12 -23.17
N ARG A 36 1.08 8.32 -24.45
CA ARG A 36 0.07 8.27 -25.50
C ARG A 36 0.42 7.15 -26.47
N GLU A 37 -0.50 6.20 -26.65
CA GLU A 37 -0.35 5.09 -27.57
C GLU A 37 -1.50 5.12 -28.59
N LEU A 38 -1.21 4.69 -29.82
CA LEU A 38 -2.16 4.74 -30.92
C LEU A 38 -2.10 3.46 -31.76
N SER A 39 -3.27 2.92 -32.12
CA SER A 39 -3.39 1.77 -33.02
C SER A 39 -4.53 1.94 -34.00
N CYS A 40 -4.30 1.60 -35.27
CA CYS A 40 -5.34 1.62 -36.30
C CYS A 40 -6.29 0.43 -36.17
N GLU A 41 -7.50 0.57 -36.72
CA GLU A 41 -8.49 -0.52 -36.81
C GLU A 41 -7.91 -1.74 -37.54
N GLY A 42 -8.01 -2.91 -36.90
CA GLY A 42 -7.42 -4.19 -37.31
C GLY A 42 -6.09 -4.52 -36.61
N TYR A 43 -5.42 -3.56 -35.98
CA TYR A 43 -4.12 -3.77 -35.33
C TYR A 43 -4.22 -3.83 -33.80
N PRO A 44 -3.37 -4.62 -33.13
CA PRO A 44 -3.31 -4.66 -31.68
C PRO A 44 -2.58 -3.45 -31.10
N ILE A 45 -3.11 -2.90 -30.02
CA ILE A 45 -2.40 -1.93 -29.17
C ILE A 45 -1.72 -2.66 -28.01
N ASP A 46 -0.50 -2.27 -27.66
CA ASP A 46 0.30 -2.90 -26.59
C ASP A 46 0.78 -1.85 -25.59
N LEU A 47 0.13 -1.80 -24.43
CA LEU A 47 0.48 -0.89 -23.33
C LEU A 47 1.47 -1.62 -22.41
N ARG A 48 2.63 -1.01 -22.14
CA ARG A 48 3.70 -1.62 -21.33
C ARG A 48 4.23 -0.68 -20.25
N CYS A 49 4.29 -1.19 -19.02
CA CYS A 49 4.92 -0.53 -17.88
C CYS A 49 6.28 -1.18 -17.56
N PRO A 50 7.31 -0.38 -17.21
CA PRO A 50 8.59 -0.91 -16.76
C PRO A 50 8.49 -1.51 -15.34
N GLY A 51 9.23 -2.59 -15.10
CA GLY A 51 9.34 -3.18 -13.76
C GLY A 51 8.03 -3.76 -13.22
N SER A 52 7.63 -3.33 -12.03
CA SER A 52 6.40 -3.76 -11.34
C SER A 52 5.26 -2.74 -11.44
N ASP A 53 5.42 -1.67 -12.22
CA ASP A 53 4.40 -0.63 -12.34
C ASP A 53 3.19 -1.13 -13.15
N VAL A 54 2.03 -0.55 -12.92
CA VAL A 54 0.76 -0.91 -13.56
C VAL A 54 0.22 0.23 -14.42
N ILE A 55 -0.54 -0.16 -15.44
CA ILE A 55 -1.23 0.75 -16.33
C ILE A 55 -2.41 1.37 -15.57
N MET A 56 -2.57 2.69 -15.69
CA MET A 56 -3.80 3.41 -15.36
C MET A 56 -4.23 4.20 -16.59
N VAL A 57 -5.36 3.83 -17.18
CA VAL A 57 -5.93 4.55 -18.32
C VAL A 57 -6.51 5.87 -17.83
N GLU A 58 -6.08 6.98 -18.44
CA GLU A 58 -6.57 8.34 -18.17
C GLU A 58 -7.69 8.70 -19.13
N THR A 59 -7.47 8.44 -20.43
CA THR A 59 -8.44 8.67 -21.49
C THR A 59 -8.29 7.61 -22.57
N ALA A 60 -9.38 7.26 -23.24
CA ALA A 60 -9.34 6.46 -24.45
C ALA A 60 -10.47 6.86 -25.40
N ASN A 61 -10.17 6.90 -26.70
CA ASN A 61 -11.15 7.12 -27.76
C ASN A 61 -10.94 6.13 -28.89
N TYR A 62 -11.99 5.38 -29.24
CA TYR A 62 -12.04 4.58 -30.45
C TYR A 62 -12.89 5.30 -31.48
N GLY A 63 -12.28 5.81 -32.55
CA GLY A 63 -12.95 6.65 -33.52
C GLY A 63 -11.96 7.36 -34.45
N ARG A 64 -12.26 8.60 -34.85
CA ARG A 64 -11.38 9.43 -35.67
C ARG A 64 -11.55 10.89 -35.28
N THR A 65 -10.43 11.53 -34.96
CA THR A 65 -10.32 12.93 -34.52
C THR A 65 -9.39 13.76 -35.40
N ASP A 66 -8.61 13.10 -36.26
CA ASP A 66 -7.61 13.70 -37.15
C ASP A 66 -7.65 13.03 -38.54
N ASN A 67 -7.46 13.83 -39.58
CA ASN A 67 -7.51 13.42 -40.99
C ASN A 67 -6.16 12.97 -41.55
N LYS A 68 -5.13 12.78 -40.72
CA LYS A 68 -3.79 12.30 -41.11
C LYS A 68 -3.37 11.00 -40.43
N ILE A 69 -4.05 10.64 -39.34
CA ILE A 69 -3.75 9.45 -38.55
C ILE A 69 -4.39 8.22 -39.22
N CYS A 70 -3.64 7.11 -39.31
CA CYS A 70 -4.09 5.87 -39.95
C CYS A 70 -4.62 6.11 -41.37
N ASP A 71 -3.66 6.33 -42.30
CA ASP A 71 -3.90 6.66 -43.69
C ASP A 71 -4.67 5.56 -44.42
N ALA A 72 -5.70 5.95 -45.16
CA ALA A 72 -6.67 5.08 -45.82
C ALA A 72 -7.32 5.83 -46.99
N ASP A 73 -8.44 5.31 -47.50
CA ASP A 73 -9.18 5.98 -48.57
C ASP A 73 -9.70 7.37 -48.10
N PRO A 74 -9.57 8.44 -48.92
CA PRO A 74 -10.00 9.79 -48.54
C PRO A 74 -11.46 9.88 -48.06
N PHE A 75 -12.37 9.08 -48.63
CA PHE A 75 -13.79 9.06 -48.21
C PHE A 75 -13.95 8.52 -46.78
N GLN A 76 -13.06 7.62 -46.34
CA GLN A 76 -13.10 7.03 -44.99
C GLN A 76 -12.43 7.91 -43.93
N MET A 77 -11.71 8.96 -44.34
CA MET A 77 -10.95 9.86 -43.47
C MET A 77 -11.61 11.24 -43.31
N GLU A 78 -12.69 11.52 -44.03
CA GLU A 78 -13.40 12.80 -44.02
C GLU A 78 -14.07 13.11 -42.66
N ASN A 79 -14.59 12.07 -41.99
CA ASN A 79 -15.24 12.22 -40.70
C ASN A 79 -14.23 12.23 -39.53
N ILE A 80 -13.87 13.43 -39.08
CA ILE A 80 -13.02 13.66 -37.89
C ILE A 80 -13.80 13.90 -36.59
N ASN A 81 -15.13 13.76 -36.63
CA ASN A 81 -15.99 13.95 -35.46
C ASN A 81 -16.56 12.62 -34.95
N CYS A 82 -15.71 11.60 -34.92
CA CYS A 82 -16.11 10.26 -34.50
C CYS A 82 -15.48 9.91 -33.14
N TYR A 83 -16.34 9.79 -32.12
CA TYR A 83 -15.95 9.55 -30.74
C TYR A 83 -16.74 8.40 -30.13
N LEU A 84 -16.07 7.57 -29.33
CA LEU A 84 -16.71 6.54 -28.51
C LEU A 84 -16.31 6.74 -27.04
N PRO A 85 -17.14 7.43 -26.23
CA PRO A 85 -16.84 7.67 -24.81
C PRO A 85 -16.68 6.38 -23.99
N ASP A 86 -17.40 5.31 -24.35
CA ASP A 86 -17.32 4.01 -23.66
C ASP A 86 -15.99 3.28 -23.91
N ALA A 87 -15.17 3.73 -24.87
CA ALA A 87 -13.82 3.20 -25.08
C ALA A 87 -12.95 3.30 -23.81
N TYR A 88 -13.11 4.38 -23.03
CA TYR A 88 -12.45 4.54 -21.74
C TYR A 88 -12.77 3.39 -20.78
N LYS A 89 -14.06 3.05 -20.61
CA LYS A 89 -14.47 1.97 -19.70
C LYS A 89 -13.91 0.62 -20.13
N ILE A 90 -13.96 0.33 -21.44
CA ILE A 90 -13.45 -0.93 -22.01
C ILE A 90 -11.94 -1.06 -21.77
N MET A 91 -11.18 0.00 -22.04
CA MET A 91 -9.73 0.00 -21.85
C MET A 91 -9.36 -0.08 -20.36
N SER A 92 -10.03 0.69 -19.50
CA SER A 92 -9.82 0.63 -18.05
C SER A 92 -10.08 -0.76 -17.48
N GLN A 93 -11.17 -1.42 -17.85
CA GLN A 93 -11.50 -2.78 -17.39
C GLN A 93 -10.48 -3.83 -17.84
N ARG A 94 -9.93 -3.68 -19.05
CA ARG A 94 -9.01 -4.67 -19.64
C ARG A 94 -7.56 -4.46 -19.21
N CYS A 95 -7.14 -3.20 -19.01
CA CYS A 95 -5.73 -2.85 -18.88
C CYS A 95 -5.33 -2.35 -17.49
N ASN A 96 -6.23 -1.78 -16.69
CA ASN A 96 -5.85 -1.27 -15.37
C ASN A 96 -5.31 -2.40 -14.48
N ASN A 97 -4.35 -2.05 -13.60
CA ASN A 97 -3.68 -2.98 -12.67
C ASN A 97 -2.87 -4.09 -13.35
N ARG A 98 -2.52 -3.94 -14.64
CA ARG A 98 -1.62 -4.85 -15.36
C ARG A 98 -0.33 -4.14 -15.73
N THR A 99 0.78 -4.88 -15.71
CA THR A 99 2.08 -4.39 -16.19
C THR A 99 2.17 -4.36 -17.72
N GLN A 100 1.38 -5.21 -18.39
CA GLN A 100 1.22 -5.24 -19.84
C GLN A 100 -0.23 -5.56 -20.22
N CYS A 101 -0.74 -4.85 -21.22
CA CYS A 101 -2.09 -5.08 -21.76
C CYS A 101 -2.06 -5.03 -23.29
N VAL A 102 -2.58 -6.08 -23.93
CA VAL A 102 -2.72 -6.15 -25.39
C VAL A 102 -4.21 -6.22 -25.74
N VAL A 103 -4.68 -5.28 -26.56
CA VAL A 103 -6.08 -5.20 -26.99
C VAL A 103 -6.14 -5.10 -28.50
N ILE A 104 -6.97 -5.92 -29.15
CA ILE A 104 -7.20 -5.84 -30.60
C ILE A 104 -8.14 -4.67 -30.87
N THR A 105 -7.72 -3.74 -31.73
CA THR A 105 -8.50 -2.57 -32.10
C THR A 105 -9.49 -2.95 -33.19
N GLY A 106 -10.75 -3.22 -32.84
CA GLY A 106 -11.76 -3.61 -33.83
C GLY A 106 -13.15 -3.84 -33.24
N ALA A 107 -14.09 -4.18 -34.12
CA ALA A 107 -15.51 -4.35 -33.81
C ALA A 107 -15.81 -5.47 -32.78
N ASP A 108 -14.90 -6.44 -32.62
CA ASP A 108 -15.04 -7.52 -31.64
C ASP A 108 -14.91 -7.03 -30.19
N VAL A 109 -14.23 -5.90 -29.98
CA VAL A 109 -13.95 -5.32 -28.65
C VAL A 109 -14.72 -4.02 -28.44
N PHE A 110 -14.81 -3.18 -29.46
CA PHE A 110 -15.44 -1.88 -29.40
C PHE A 110 -16.66 -1.83 -30.32
N PRO A 111 -17.83 -1.36 -29.84
CA PRO A 111 -18.95 -1.05 -30.71
C PRO A 111 -18.55 -0.02 -31.77
N ASP A 112 -19.10 -0.09 -32.98
CA ASP A 112 -18.78 0.86 -34.05
C ASP A 112 -19.54 2.19 -33.87
N PRO A 113 -18.86 3.31 -33.56
CA PRO A 113 -19.49 4.62 -33.41
C PRO A 113 -19.82 5.31 -34.74
N CYS A 114 -19.13 4.96 -35.84
CA CYS A 114 -19.25 5.66 -37.12
C CYS A 114 -18.98 4.72 -38.31
N PRO A 115 -19.99 3.94 -38.74
CA PRO A 115 -19.85 3.01 -39.86
C PRO A 115 -19.35 3.71 -41.13
N GLY A 116 -18.41 3.09 -41.84
CA GLY A 116 -17.81 3.62 -43.06
C GLY A 116 -16.65 4.60 -42.86
N THR A 117 -16.34 4.99 -41.62
CA THR A 117 -15.13 5.74 -41.27
C THR A 117 -14.04 4.76 -40.81
N TYR A 118 -12.81 4.92 -41.29
CA TYR A 118 -11.68 4.09 -40.85
C TYR A 118 -11.18 4.59 -39.49
N LYS A 119 -11.24 3.77 -38.44
CA LYS A 119 -11.04 4.23 -37.06
C LYS A 119 -9.63 3.95 -36.54
N TYR A 120 -9.28 4.60 -35.44
CA TYR A 120 -8.12 4.29 -34.61
C TYR A 120 -8.48 4.39 -33.13
N LEU A 121 -7.76 3.61 -32.33
CA LEU A 121 -7.80 3.69 -30.88
C LEU A 121 -6.64 4.57 -30.42
N GLU A 122 -6.99 5.65 -29.72
CA GLU A 122 -6.06 6.53 -29.06
C GLU A 122 -6.23 6.38 -27.55
N VAL A 123 -5.15 6.06 -26.83
CA VAL A 123 -5.16 5.86 -25.38
C VAL A 123 -4.10 6.72 -24.74
N GLN A 124 -4.48 7.49 -23.72
CA GLN A 124 -3.54 8.12 -22.81
C GLN A 124 -3.57 7.36 -21.49
N TYR A 125 -2.42 6.92 -21.02
CA TYR A 125 -2.28 6.17 -19.78
C TYR A 125 -1.10 6.66 -18.98
N SER A 126 -1.24 6.64 -17.66
CA SER A 126 -0.16 6.86 -16.73
C SER A 126 0.41 5.52 -16.27
N VAL A 127 1.71 5.54 -15.94
CA VAL A 127 2.38 4.43 -15.30
C VAL A 127 2.35 4.70 -13.81
N CYS A 128 1.54 3.93 -13.09
CA CYS A 128 1.48 4.03 -11.65
C CYS A 128 2.35 2.94 -11.05
N PRO A 129 3.28 3.28 -10.13
CA PRO A 129 3.76 2.29 -9.21
C PRO A 129 2.54 1.60 -8.58
N THR A 130 2.58 0.29 -8.34
CA THR A 130 1.53 -0.42 -7.58
C THR A 130 1.25 0.18 -6.20
N SER A 131 2.05 1.17 -5.81
CA SER A 131 1.98 2.01 -4.62
C SER A 131 1.25 3.36 -4.83
N SER A 132 0.52 3.61 -5.93
CA SER A 132 -0.12 4.93 -6.14
C SER A 132 -1.56 4.95 -6.65
N CYS A 133 -2.19 3.80 -6.93
CA CYS A 133 -3.64 3.79 -7.16
C CYS A 133 -4.31 3.99 -5.81
N VAL A 134 -4.84 5.18 -5.52
CA VAL A 134 -5.62 5.46 -4.31
C VAL A 134 -7.06 5.01 -4.58
N PRO A 135 -7.51 3.81 -4.14
CA PRO A 135 -8.91 3.64 -3.88
C PRO A 135 -9.39 4.79 -2.97
N GLY A 136 -10.54 5.37 -3.25
CA GLY A 136 -11.05 6.48 -2.44
C GLY A 136 -11.36 6.05 -0.99
N ARG A 137 -12.22 6.79 -0.31
CA ARG A 137 -12.55 6.47 1.09
C ARG A 137 -13.25 5.10 1.16
N CYS A 138 -12.84 4.22 2.06
CA CYS A 138 -13.55 2.95 2.29
C CYS A 138 -15.00 3.25 2.68
N VAL A 139 -15.95 2.66 1.98
CA VAL A 139 -17.41 2.80 2.21
C VAL A 139 -18.06 1.48 2.62
N GLY A 140 -17.39 0.34 2.42
CA GLY A 140 -17.92 -0.96 2.81
C GLY A 140 -16.85 -2.03 2.94
N VAL A 141 -17.17 -3.07 3.72
CA VAL A 141 -16.38 -4.30 3.86
C VAL A 141 -17.31 -5.48 3.55
N LEU A 142 -16.95 -6.30 2.58
CA LEU A 142 -17.76 -7.43 2.11
C LEU A 142 -16.97 -8.73 2.24
N GLU A 143 -17.63 -9.85 2.52
CA GLU A 143 -16.95 -11.15 2.51
C GLU A 143 -16.45 -11.49 1.10
N ALA A 144 -15.19 -11.90 1.00
CA ALA A 144 -14.59 -12.28 -0.27
C ALA A 144 -14.70 -13.78 -0.51
N SER A 145 -14.93 -14.18 -1.76
CA SER A 145 -14.75 -15.56 -2.19
C SER A 145 -13.26 -15.91 -2.20
N PHE A 146 -12.93 -17.09 -1.66
CA PHE A 146 -11.56 -17.56 -1.50
C PHE A 146 -10.95 -18.06 -2.81
N ALA A 147 -10.62 -17.14 -3.71
CA ALA A 147 -9.92 -17.44 -4.95
C ALA A 147 -8.72 -16.48 -5.09
N ALA A 148 -7.61 -16.79 -4.40
CA ALA A 148 -6.39 -16.03 -4.56
C ALA A 148 -5.20 -16.96 -4.85
N SER A 149 -4.60 -16.75 -6.01
CA SER A 149 -3.27 -17.24 -6.35
C SER A 149 -2.24 -16.31 -5.73
N GLY A 150 -1.37 -16.83 -4.86
CA GLY A 150 -0.31 -16.02 -4.25
C GLY A 150 0.24 -16.66 -2.99
N ARG A 151 1.48 -16.29 -2.65
CA ARG A 151 2.14 -16.76 -1.43
C ARG A 151 1.45 -16.17 -0.21
N VAL A 152 1.22 -17.00 0.80
CA VAL A 152 0.67 -16.58 2.09
C VAL A 152 1.73 -16.76 3.15
N TYR A 153 1.91 -15.75 3.99
CA TYR A 153 2.78 -15.81 5.14
C TYR A 153 1.93 -15.88 6.40
N SER A 154 2.24 -16.81 7.30
CA SER A 154 1.52 -16.98 8.56
C SER A 154 2.51 -17.03 9.71
N MET A 155 2.23 -16.25 10.75
CA MET A 155 2.99 -16.27 11.99
C MET A 155 2.04 -16.58 13.15
N PRO A 156 1.90 -17.86 13.54
CA PRO A 156 1.05 -18.22 14.66
C PRO A 156 1.53 -17.60 15.96
N TRP A 157 0.64 -16.88 16.64
CA TRP A 157 0.96 -16.27 17.92
C TRP A 157 0.94 -17.31 19.03
N THR A 158 2.08 -17.50 19.68
CA THR A 158 2.22 -18.30 20.89
C THR A 158 2.92 -17.47 21.96
N PRO A 159 2.26 -17.15 23.08
CA PRO A 159 2.83 -16.29 24.13
C PRO A 159 4.26 -16.70 24.50
N TYR A 160 5.20 -15.75 24.41
CA TYR A 160 6.63 -15.93 24.73
C TYR A 160 7.37 -16.99 23.91
N ARG A 161 6.74 -17.53 22.86
CA ARG A 161 7.27 -18.62 22.04
C ARG A 161 7.25 -18.37 20.54
N THR A 162 6.60 -17.30 20.07
CA THR A 162 6.59 -16.92 18.65
C THR A 162 7.99 -16.58 18.15
N ASP A 163 8.60 -17.44 17.33
CA ASP A 163 9.91 -17.23 16.68
C ASP A 163 9.99 -17.82 15.25
N THR A 164 8.86 -18.17 14.66
CA THR A 164 8.79 -18.81 13.33
C THR A 164 7.77 -18.14 12.42
N LEU A 165 8.18 -17.89 11.17
CA LEU A 165 7.30 -17.48 10.07
C LEU A 165 7.15 -18.63 9.08
N LEU A 166 5.92 -18.90 8.67
CA LEU A 166 5.56 -19.97 7.74
C LEU A 166 5.17 -19.36 6.39
N GLU A 167 5.66 -19.94 5.29
CA GLU A 167 5.26 -19.58 3.93
C GLU A 167 4.49 -20.73 3.29
N TYR A 168 3.41 -20.38 2.59
CA TYR A 168 2.56 -21.27 1.82
C TYR A 168 2.48 -20.75 0.39
N ALA A 169 2.58 -21.62 -0.61
CA ALA A 169 2.51 -21.22 -2.02
C ALA A 169 1.13 -20.70 -2.44
N SER A 170 0.09 -21.14 -1.74
CA SER A 170 -1.30 -20.76 -1.98
C SER A 170 -2.12 -20.81 -0.68
N LEU A 171 -3.31 -20.23 -0.72
CA LEU A 171 -4.26 -20.35 0.39
C LEU A 171 -4.79 -21.79 0.55
N GLU A 172 -4.89 -22.56 -0.53
CA GLU A 172 -5.26 -23.98 -0.46
C GLU A 172 -4.22 -24.78 0.33
N ASP A 173 -2.95 -24.47 0.13
CA ASP A 173 -1.85 -25.07 0.88
C ASP A 173 -1.89 -24.69 2.35
N LEU A 174 -2.28 -23.45 2.68
CA LEU A 174 -2.53 -23.04 4.06
C LEU A 174 -3.61 -23.89 4.72
N ARG A 175 -4.74 -24.13 4.03
CA ARG A 175 -5.83 -24.98 4.53
C ARG A 175 -5.42 -26.43 4.69
N ALA A 176 -4.65 -26.94 3.74
CA ALA A 176 -4.11 -28.30 3.79
C ALA A 176 -2.90 -28.44 4.74
N ALA A 177 -2.50 -27.37 5.42
CA ALA A 177 -1.31 -27.29 6.26
C ALA A 177 0.00 -27.71 5.54
N ARG A 178 0.07 -27.51 4.22
CA ARG A 178 1.24 -27.80 3.37
C ARG A 178 2.16 -26.59 3.26
N GLN A 179 3.10 -26.49 4.19
CA GLN A 179 4.07 -25.38 4.22
C GLN A 179 5.08 -25.52 3.07
N SER A 180 5.37 -24.43 2.38
CA SER A 180 6.42 -24.34 1.36
C SER A 180 7.78 -24.03 1.96
N ALA A 181 7.82 -23.18 3.00
CA ALA A 181 9.04 -22.88 3.75
C ALA A 181 8.75 -22.51 5.21
N THR A 182 9.74 -22.71 6.06
CA THR A 182 9.75 -22.30 7.46
C THR A 182 10.97 -21.42 7.71
N TYR A 183 10.75 -20.22 8.24
CA TYR A 183 11.78 -19.25 8.56
C TYR A 183 11.91 -19.12 10.07
N ARG A 184 13.09 -19.48 10.61
CA ARG A 184 13.42 -19.23 12.02
C ARG A 184 13.89 -17.78 12.17
N LEU A 185 13.17 -17.01 12.97
CA LEU A 185 13.49 -15.61 13.21
C LEU A 185 14.64 -15.48 14.20
N PRO A 186 15.48 -14.44 14.08
CA PRO A 186 16.62 -14.21 14.97
C PRO A 186 16.21 -13.80 16.39
N HIS A 187 14.97 -13.35 16.56
CA HIS A 187 14.41 -12.88 17.82
C HIS A 187 12.95 -13.34 17.93
N ARG A 188 12.45 -13.43 19.16
CA ARG A 188 11.03 -13.66 19.43
C ARG A 188 10.20 -12.43 19.03
N VAL A 189 8.91 -12.66 18.79
CA VAL A 189 7.97 -11.65 18.31
C VAL A 189 6.94 -11.32 19.38
N ASP A 190 6.70 -10.02 19.59
CA ASP A 190 5.56 -9.51 20.34
C ASP A 190 4.41 -9.17 19.38
N GLY A 191 3.20 -9.64 19.69
CA GLY A 191 2.00 -9.34 18.94
C GLY A 191 1.77 -10.17 17.68
N THR A 192 0.75 -9.76 16.93
CA THR A 192 0.29 -10.36 15.67
C THR A 192 0.51 -9.44 14.46
N GLY A 193 1.03 -8.23 14.67
CA GLY A 193 1.12 -7.17 13.67
C GLY A 193 2.37 -7.22 12.80
N PHE A 194 2.71 -8.39 12.24
CA PHE A 194 3.85 -8.52 11.34
C PHE A 194 3.42 -8.27 9.89
N VAL A 195 4.33 -7.76 9.06
CA VAL A 195 4.08 -7.57 7.62
C VAL A 195 5.24 -8.13 6.81
N VAL A 196 4.94 -8.69 5.64
CA VAL A 196 5.95 -9.00 4.62
C VAL A 196 5.88 -7.96 3.51
N TYR A 197 6.95 -7.20 3.35
CA TYR A 197 7.07 -6.14 2.36
C TYR A 197 8.35 -6.34 1.54
N ASP A 198 8.21 -6.41 0.22
CA ASP A 198 9.31 -6.58 -0.74
C ASP A 198 10.31 -7.70 -0.38
N GLY A 199 9.80 -8.88 0.00
CA GLY A 199 10.64 -10.04 0.32
C GLY A 199 11.30 -10.01 1.71
N ALA A 200 11.03 -9.00 2.52
CA ALA A 200 11.47 -8.92 3.91
C ALA A 200 10.28 -8.95 4.87
N ALA A 201 10.42 -9.69 5.97
CA ALA A 201 9.50 -9.67 7.09
C ALA A 201 9.88 -8.56 8.08
N PHE A 202 8.89 -7.78 8.49
CA PHE A 202 8.98 -6.76 9.52
C PHE A 202 8.13 -7.20 10.71
N PHE A 203 8.70 -7.16 11.91
CA PHE A 203 8.01 -7.59 13.12
C PHE A 203 8.53 -6.86 14.36
N ASN A 204 7.68 -6.76 15.39
CA ASN A 204 8.09 -6.21 16.68
C ASN A 204 8.88 -7.24 17.49
N LYS A 205 10.10 -6.88 17.87
CA LYS A 205 10.97 -7.72 18.70
C LYS A 205 10.47 -7.74 20.15
N GLU A 206 10.35 -8.95 20.70
CA GLU A 206 9.84 -9.18 22.06
C GLU A 206 10.50 -8.27 23.11
N ARG A 207 9.69 -7.69 23.99
CA ARG A 207 10.10 -6.80 25.09
C ARG A 207 10.89 -5.57 24.63
N THR A 208 10.66 -5.11 23.41
CA THR A 208 11.26 -3.88 22.90
C THR A 208 10.27 -3.07 22.07
N ARG A 209 10.57 -1.79 21.92
CA ARG A 209 9.92 -0.89 20.95
C ARG A 209 10.62 -0.89 19.58
N SER A 210 11.21 -2.01 19.19
CA SER A 210 12.01 -2.11 17.97
C SER A 210 11.34 -2.97 16.92
N VAL A 211 11.41 -2.51 15.67
CA VAL A 211 10.98 -3.24 14.48
C VAL A 211 12.21 -3.86 13.84
N VAL A 212 12.19 -5.17 13.64
CA VAL A 212 13.28 -5.91 12.99
C VAL A 212 12.91 -6.16 11.54
N LYS A 213 13.87 -5.92 10.62
CA LYS A 213 13.79 -6.32 9.22
C LYS A 213 14.56 -7.62 9.00
N PHE A 214 13.87 -8.65 8.52
CA PHE A 214 14.43 -9.97 8.26
C PHE A 214 14.22 -10.35 6.79
N GLU A 215 15.31 -10.52 6.06
CA GLU A 215 15.29 -10.82 4.63
C GLU A 215 14.97 -12.31 4.39
N LEU A 216 13.84 -12.63 3.76
CA LEU A 216 13.37 -14.01 3.64
C LEU A 216 14.27 -14.84 2.72
N ARG A 217 14.76 -14.23 1.63
CA ARG A 217 15.60 -14.91 0.65
C ARG A 217 16.96 -15.30 1.21
N THR A 218 17.62 -14.38 1.92
CA THR A 218 18.97 -14.63 2.50
C THR A 218 18.92 -15.19 3.91
N ARG A 219 17.77 -15.13 4.57
CA ARG A 219 17.53 -15.57 5.96
C ARG A 219 18.41 -14.82 6.96
N VAL A 220 18.63 -13.53 6.72
CA VAL A 220 19.50 -12.68 7.54
C VAL A 220 18.71 -11.47 8.04
N LYS A 221 18.98 -11.07 9.29
CA LYS A 221 18.55 -9.78 9.82
C LYS A 221 19.26 -8.65 9.07
N SER A 222 18.52 -7.91 8.25
CA SER A 222 19.07 -6.82 7.45
C SER A 222 18.96 -5.44 8.11
N GLY A 223 18.20 -5.31 9.21
CA GLY A 223 18.24 -4.13 10.06
C GLY A 223 17.27 -4.15 11.26
N GLU A 224 17.32 -3.10 12.05
CA GLU A 224 16.47 -2.86 13.23
C GLU A 224 16.22 -1.35 13.37
N ALA A 225 14.96 -0.96 13.58
CA ALA A 225 14.53 0.42 13.77
C ALA A 225 13.93 0.58 15.17
N ILE A 226 14.26 1.66 15.88
CA ILE A 226 13.65 1.98 17.18
C ILE A 226 12.45 2.90 16.94
N VAL A 227 11.25 2.47 17.33
CA VAL A 227 10.05 3.31 17.32
C VAL A 227 10.11 4.23 18.55
N ALA A 228 10.50 5.48 18.35
CA ALA A 228 10.70 6.42 19.46
C ALA A 228 9.40 6.67 20.24
N GLY A 229 9.47 6.61 21.57
CA GLY A 229 8.32 6.89 22.45
C GLY A 229 7.22 5.82 22.46
N ALA A 230 7.31 4.76 21.66
CA ALA A 230 6.30 3.72 21.62
C ALA A 230 6.26 2.89 22.90
N ASN A 231 5.03 2.65 23.36
CA ASN A 231 4.67 1.66 24.37
C ASN A 231 4.80 0.25 23.78
N TYR A 232 5.16 -0.74 24.59
CA TYR A 232 5.41 -2.11 24.14
C TYR A 232 5.15 -3.13 25.26
N HIS A 233 4.97 -4.39 24.88
CA HIS A 233 4.83 -5.54 25.77
C HIS A 233 3.64 -5.46 26.76
N ASP A 234 2.43 -5.38 26.20
CA ASP A 234 1.13 -5.22 26.89
C ASP A 234 0.95 -3.87 27.64
N THR A 235 1.74 -2.86 27.29
CA THR A 235 1.60 -1.50 27.82
C THR A 235 0.51 -0.71 27.08
N SER A 236 0.33 -0.91 25.77
CA SER A 236 -0.77 -0.34 24.98
C SER A 236 -1.17 -1.26 23.81
N PRO A 237 -1.56 -2.51 24.08
CA PRO A 237 -2.03 -3.43 23.04
C PRO A 237 -3.43 -3.05 22.55
N TYR A 238 -3.91 -3.73 21.51
CA TYR A 238 -5.34 -3.73 21.18
C TYR A 238 -6.17 -4.37 22.29
N ARG A 239 -7.50 -4.28 22.17
CA ARG A 239 -8.48 -4.70 23.19
C ARG A 239 -8.27 -6.12 23.70
N TRP A 240 -7.92 -7.07 22.81
CA TRP A 240 -7.68 -8.47 23.20
C TRP A 240 -6.32 -8.70 23.89
N GLY A 241 -5.43 -7.71 23.90
CA GLY A 241 -4.09 -7.82 24.47
C GLY A 241 -3.10 -8.50 23.51
N GLY A 242 -2.41 -9.52 24.01
CA GLY A 242 -1.57 -10.36 23.18
C GLY A 242 -0.24 -9.74 22.74
N LYS A 243 0.22 -8.68 23.42
CA LYS A 243 1.42 -7.91 23.09
C LYS A 243 1.33 -7.22 21.72
N THR A 244 0.11 -6.88 21.29
CA THR A 244 -0.17 -6.20 20.01
C THR A 244 0.10 -4.70 20.07
N ASP A 245 1.05 -4.26 20.87
CA ASP A 245 1.35 -2.86 21.14
C ASP A 245 1.79 -2.09 19.89
N ILE A 246 2.60 -2.75 19.05
CA ILE A 246 3.12 -2.22 17.80
C ILE A 246 2.61 -3.11 16.67
N ASP A 247 1.91 -2.50 15.73
CA ASP A 247 1.27 -3.15 14.60
C ASP A 247 1.81 -2.55 13.30
N LEU A 248 2.34 -3.37 12.41
CA LEU A 248 2.85 -2.93 11.12
C LEU A 248 1.74 -3.02 10.07
N ALA A 249 1.70 -2.07 9.15
CA ALA A 249 0.75 -2.10 8.04
C ALA A 249 1.46 -1.73 6.74
N ALA A 250 1.00 -2.27 5.62
CA ALA A 250 1.44 -1.84 4.30
C ALA A 250 0.24 -1.38 3.49
N ASP A 251 0.39 -0.27 2.80
CA ASP A 251 -0.61 0.21 1.85
C ASP A 251 0.09 0.76 0.60
N GLU A 252 -0.65 1.52 -0.19
CA GLU A 252 -0.12 2.17 -1.38
C GLU A 252 0.95 3.20 -1.03
N SER A 253 0.79 3.97 0.04
CA SER A 253 1.77 5.00 0.42
C SER A 253 3.08 4.42 0.96
N GLY A 254 3.08 3.21 1.53
CA GLY A 254 4.30 2.55 1.97
C GLY A 254 4.11 1.64 3.18
N LEU A 255 5.17 1.54 3.99
CA LEU A 255 5.19 0.76 5.22
C LEU A 255 4.93 1.67 6.42
N TRP A 256 4.00 1.27 7.27
CA TRP A 256 3.52 2.03 8.41
C TRP A 256 3.73 1.27 9.71
N VAL A 257 3.84 2.03 10.79
CA VAL A 257 3.87 1.52 12.16
C VAL A 257 2.76 2.21 12.93
N ILE A 258 1.82 1.42 13.45
CA ILE A 258 0.68 1.82 14.27
C ILE A 258 1.00 1.42 15.71
N TYR A 259 1.03 2.39 16.61
CA TYR A 259 1.40 2.18 18.01
C TYR A 259 0.70 3.19 18.91
N ALA A 260 1.03 3.22 20.20
CA ALA A 260 0.58 4.26 21.11
C ALA A 260 1.75 4.75 21.96
N THR A 261 1.63 5.96 22.48
CA THR A 261 2.66 6.61 23.30
C THR A 261 2.05 7.21 24.55
N GLU A 262 2.82 7.29 25.64
CA GLU A 262 2.40 8.00 26.85
C GLU A 262 2.12 9.50 26.60
N PRO A 263 2.93 10.24 25.81
CA PRO A 263 2.64 11.65 25.51
C PRO A 263 1.32 11.87 24.76
N ASN A 264 0.86 10.90 23.96
CA ASN A 264 -0.46 10.95 23.33
C ASN A 264 -1.53 10.25 24.18
N GLU A 265 -1.31 10.08 25.48
CA GLU A 265 -2.29 9.54 26.45
C GLU A 265 -2.83 8.16 26.07
N GLY A 266 -1.98 7.28 25.50
CA GLY A 266 -2.39 5.94 25.06
C GLY A 266 -3.21 5.92 23.76
N ARG A 267 -3.47 7.08 23.15
CA ARG A 267 -4.09 7.17 21.83
C ARG A 267 -3.12 6.73 20.74
N THR A 268 -3.72 6.28 19.64
CA THR A 268 -3.01 5.71 18.50
C THR A 268 -2.14 6.78 17.83
N VAL A 269 -0.91 6.40 17.50
CA VAL A 269 0.07 7.17 16.75
C VAL A 269 0.44 6.33 15.53
N VAL A 270 0.53 6.96 14.38
CA VAL A 270 0.93 6.30 13.13
C VAL A 270 2.21 6.93 12.62
N SER A 271 3.17 6.14 12.16
CA SER A 271 4.40 6.66 11.55
C SER A 271 4.72 5.95 10.24
N LEU A 272 5.18 6.72 9.26
CA LEU A 272 5.66 6.21 7.97
C LEU A 272 7.11 5.77 8.12
N LEU A 273 7.38 4.50 7.84
CA LEU A 273 8.69 3.87 7.95
C LEU A 273 9.23 3.55 6.56
N ASN A 274 10.42 4.05 6.25
CA ASN A 274 11.09 3.68 5.00
C ASN A 274 11.59 2.22 5.08
N PRO A 275 11.11 1.30 4.21
CA PRO A 275 11.43 -0.12 4.32
C PRO A 275 12.89 -0.47 3.95
N TYR A 276 13.61 0.45 3.31
CA TYR A 276 15.00 0.23 2.88
C TYR A 276 16.01 0.84 3.86
N THR A 277 15.74 2.07 4.31
CA THR A 277 16.65 2.81 5.22
C THR A 277 16.30 2.64 6.69
N LEU A 278 15.11 2.12 7.00
CA LEU A 278 14.58 1.96 8.36
C LEU A 278 14.47 3.28 9.14
N ARG A 279 14.32 4.40 8.42
CA ARG A 279 14.10 5.72 8.98
C ARG A 279 12.62 6.06 8.99
N PHE A 280 12.17 6.71 10.06
CA PHE A 280 10.83 7.28 10.13
C PHE A 280 10.81 8.59 9.35
N GLU A 281 9.89 8.71 8.41
CA GLU A 281 9.78 9.87 7.51
C GLU A 281 8.79 10.90 8.04
N ALA A 282 7.72 10.44 8.71
CA ALA A 282 6.70 11.28 9.32
C ALA A 282 5.92 10.52 10.40
N THR A 283 5.34 11.25 11.34
CA THR A 283 4.58 10.74 12.49
C THR A 283 3.34 11.61 12.72
N TRP A 284 2.21 10.97 13.01
CA TRP A 284 0.93 11.63 13.26
C TRP A 284 0.28 11.10 14.52
N ASP A 285 -0.11 12.02 15.41
CA ASP A 285 -0.92 11.72 16.57
C ASP A 285 -2.40 11.68 16.19
N THR A 286 -3.10 10.63 16.61
CA THR A 286 -4.54 10.48 16.37
C THR A 286 -5.33 10.62 17.67
N ALA A 287 -6.66 10.70 17.55
CA ALA A 287 -7.56 10.90 18.67
C ALA A 287 -8.14 9.60 19.26
N TYR A 288 -7.80 8.43 18.72
CA TYR A 288 -8.46 7.16 19.09
C TYR A 288 -7.63 6.34 20.08
N ASP A 289 -8.22 5.98 21.22
CA ASP A 289 -7.58 5.13 22.24
C ASP A 289 -7.26 3.73 21.70
N LYS A 290 -5.99 3.32 21.80
CA LYS A 290 -5.54 2.06 21.20
C LYS A 290 -6.08 0.83 21.93
N ARG A 291 -6.27 0.90 23.25
CA ARG A 291 -6.84 -0.21 24.05
C ARG A 291 -8.32 -0.45 23.76
N SER A 292 -9.02 0.57 23.27
CA SER A 292 -10.41 0.48 22.82
C SER A 292 -10.56 -0.10 21.41
N ALA A 293 -9.50 -0.07 20.60
CA ALA A 293 -9.49 -0.65 19.26
C ALA A 293 -9.34 -2.17 19.31
N ALA A 294 -10.13 -2.88 18.49
CA ALA A 294 -9.97 -4.32 18.27
C ALA A 294 -8.77 -4.61 17.36
N ASN A 295 -8.62 -3.81 16.31
CA ASN A 295 -7.47 -3.81 15.40
C ASN A 295 -7.48 -2.51 14.57
N ALA A 296 -6.45 -2.26 13.75
CA ALA A 296 -6.42 -1.13 12.83
C ALA A 296 -5.58 -1.45 11.59
N PHE A 297 -5.91 -0.85 10.45
CA PHE A 297 -5.16 -1.03 9.21
C PHE A 297 -4.98 0.29 8.47
N MET A 298 -3.99 0.33 7.57
CA MET A 298 -3.76 1.46 6.67
C MET A 298 -4.27 1.10 5.28
N ALA A 299 -4.97 2.03 4.64
CA ALA A 299 -5.23 2.00 3.20
C ALA A 299 -5.16 3.43 2.67
N CYS A 300 -4.42 3.66 1.59
CA CYS A 300 -4.30 4.95 0.91
C CYS A 300 -3.78 6.12 1.78
N GLY A 301 -2.96 5.83 2.78
CA GLY A 301 -2.49 6.79 3.76
C GLY A 301 -3.58 7.21 4.77
N VAL A 302 -4.65 6.44 4.88
CA VAL A 302 -5.72 6.63 5.85
C VAL A 302 -5.70 5.46 6.84
N LEU A 303 -5.59 5.76 8.12
CA LEU A 303 -5.77 4.79 9.20
C LEU A 303 -7.27 4.48 9.32
N TYR A 304 -7.63 3.22 9.41
CA TYR A 304 -8.99 2.76 9.74
C TYR A 304 -8.93 1.92 11.01
N VAL A 305 -9.72 2.30 12.02
CA VAL A 305 -9.73 1.63 13.33
C VAL A 305 -11.00 0.80 13.46
N VAL A 306 -10.83 -0.51 13.71
CA VAL A 306 -11.91 -1.46 13.93
C VAL A 306 -12.25 -1.49 15.41
N ARG A 307 -13.54 -1.32 15.72
CA ARG A 307 -14.11 -1.52 17.05
C ARG A 307 -14.98 -2.76 17.04
N SER A 308 -14.83 -3.60 18.06
CA SER A 308 -15.54 -4.85 18.16
C SER A 308 -15.81 -5.21 19.62
N ALA A 309 -16.90 -5.95 19.87
CA ALA A 309 -17.17 -6.60 21.15
C ALA A 309 -16.62 -8.02 21.12
N TYR A 310 -15.96 -8.43 22.20
CA TYR A 310 -15.40 -9.78 22.35
C TYR A 310 -16.37 -10.67 23.15
N GLU A 311 -16.19 -12.00 23.09
CA GLU A 311 -17.10 -12.98 23.72
C GLU A 311 -17.35 -12.72 25.22
N ASP A 312 -16.35 -12.18 25.94
CA ASP A 312 -16.43 -11.87 27.37
C ASP A 312 -17.30 -10.63 27.69
N ASP A 313 -17.69 -9.83 26.68
CA ASP A 313 -18.46 -8.59 26.87
C ASP A 313 -19.98 -8.85 27.09
N GLY A 314 -20.43 -10.11 27.15
CA GLY A 314 -21.85 -10.50 27.31
C GLY A 314 -22.69 -10.24 26.04
N GLU A 315 -24.02 -10.43 26.11
CA GLU A 315 -24.95 -10.03 25.03
C GLU A 315 -25.00 -8.50 24.93
N ALA A 316 -23.97 -7.90 24.35
CA ALA A 316 -24.01 -6.50 23.95
C ALA A 316 -25.01 -6.38 22.79
N GLY A 317 -26.09 -5.60 22.98
CA GLY A 317 -27.08 -5.27 21.96
C GLY A 317 -26.49 -4.51 20.77
N GLU A 318 -27.14 -3.45 20.25
CA GLU A 318 -26.61 -2.65 19.13
C GLU A 318 -25.19 -2.07 19.38
N ALA A 319 -24.77 -1.98 20.66
CA ALA A 319 -23.41 -1.59 21.07
C ALA A 319 -22.33 -2.65 20.79
N GLY A 320 -22.72 -3.92 20.53
CA GLY A 320 -21.84 -5.05 20.22
C GLY A 320 -21.54 -5.23 18.73
N ARG A 321 -22.12 -4.40 17.84
CA ARG A 321 -21.86 -4.48 16.40
C ARG A 321 -20.40 -4.12 16.11
N SER A 322 -19.74 -4.99 15.34
CA SER A 322 -18.37 -4.73 14.88
C SER A 322 -18.41 -3.74 13.74
N LEU A 323 -17.62 -2.67 13.83
CA LEU A 323 -17.63 -1.57 12.88
C LEU A 323 -16.25 -0.92 12.77
N ILE A 324 -15.96 -0.30 11.64
CA ILE A 324 -14.87 0.66 11.51
C ILE A 324 -15.35 1.98 12.12
N ALA A 325 -14.77 2.35 13.25
CA ALA A 325 -15.28 3.41 14.15
C ALA A 325 -14.63 4.77 13.91
N TYR A 326 -13.45 4.77 13.31
CA TYR A 326 -12.63 5.97 13.17
C TYR A 326 -11.74 5.84 11.96
N ALA A 327 -11.53 6.96 11.27
CA ALA A 327 -10.49 7.08 10.27
C ALA A 327 -9.64 8.33 10.50
N PHE A 328 -8.35 8.24 10.20
CA PHE A 328 -7.42 9.37 10.24
C PHE A 328 -6.67 9.49 8.92
N ASN A 329 -6.88 10.59 8.21
CA ASN A 329 -6.21 10.88 6.95
C ASN A 329 -4.87 11.58 7.23
N THR A 330 -3.76 10.91 6.92
CA THR A 330 -2.40 11.42 7.19
C THR A 330 -2.03 12.63 6.32
N LYS A 331 -2.57 12.71 5.10
CA LYS A 331 -2.33 13.86 4.19
C LYS A 331 -3.02 15.12 4.68
N LEU A 332 -4.22 14.98 5.25
CA LEU A 332 -4.99 16.09 5.81
C LEU A 332 -4.68 16.36 7.29
N GLY A 333 -4.01 15.44 7.96
CA GLY A 333 -3.77 15.49 9.41
C GLY A 333 -5.06 15.51 10.24
N ARG A 334 -6.14 14.90 9.73
CA ARG A 334 -7.48 15.01 10.32
C ARG A 334 -8.13 13.64 10.52
N GLY A 335 -8.62 13.45 11.74
CA GLY A 335 -9.45 12.31 12.13
C GLY A 335 -10.94 12.60 12.04
N GLN A 336 -11.74 11.56 11.77
CA GLN A 336 -13.19 11.61 11.79
C GLN A 336 -13.78 10.28 12.29
N PRO A 337 -14.91 10.31 13.02
CA PRO A 337 -15.65 9.11 13.35
C PRO A 337 -16.27 8.49 12.09
N LEU A 338 -16.37 7.16 12.10
CA LEU A 338 -16.99 6.35 11.06
C LEU A 338 -18.03 5.40 11.67
N ASP A 339 -18.95 4.95 10.83
CA ASP A 339 -19.93 3.92 11.16
C ASP A 339 -20.09 2.96 9.98
N ILE A 340 -19.00 2.25 9.63
CA ILE A 340 -18.99 1.27 8.55
C ILE A 340 -19.07 -0.13 9.17
N PRO A 341 -20.08 -0.96 8.83
CA PRO A 341 -20.18 -2.33 9.33
C PRO A 341 -18.92 -3.14 9.02
N PHE A 342 -18.45 -3.92 10.00
CA PHE A 342 -17.31 -4.82 9.84
C PHE A 342 -17.73 -6.26 10.17
N PRO A 343 -17.63 -7.21 9.23
CA PRO A 343 -17.99 -8.61 9.48
C PRO A 343 -17.13 -9.23 10.59
N ASN A 344 -17.79 -9.73 11.64
CA ASN A 344 -17.12 -10.41 12.75
C ASN A 344 -17.90 -11.66 13.19
N PRO A 345 -17.91 -12.72 12.36
CA PRO A 345 -18.68 -13.93 12.65
C PRO A 345 -18.19 -14.69 13.90
N HIS A 346 -16.91 -14.57 14.26
CA HIS A 346 -16.30 -15.36 15.34
C HIS A 346 -15.89 -14.58 16.59
N ARG A 347 -16.29 -13.30 16.70
CA ARG A 347 -16.21 -12.45 17.90
C ARG A 347 -14.82 -12.35 18.58
N TYR A 348 -13.74 -12.71 17.89
CA TYR A 348 -12.38 -12.63 18.44
C TYR A 348 -11.35 -12.26 17.37
N ILE A 349 -11.37 -10.99 16.95
CA ILE A 349 -10.43 -10.45 15.96
C ILE A 349 -9.03 -10.36 16.59
N THR A 350 -8.04 -11.03 15.99
CA THR A 350 -6.65 -11.06 16.44
C THR A 350 -5.71 -10.27 15.52
N ALA A 351 -6.01 -10.20 14.22
CA ALA A 351 -5.27 -9.43 13.22
C ALA A 351 -6.19 -8.99 12.06
N VAL A 352 -5.96 -7.79 11.52
CA VAL A 352 -6.63 -7.25 10.33
C VAL A 352 -5.59 -6.52 9.49
N ASP A 353 -5.12 -7.14 8.42
CA ASP A 353 -4.07 -6.59 7.57
C ASP A 353 -4.59 -6.27 6.17
N TYR A 354 -4.36 -5.05 5.70
CA TYR A 354 -4.65 -4.67 4.32
C TYR A 354 -3.52 -5.08 3.38
N ASN A 355 -3.89 -5.55 2.19
CA ASN A 355 -2.94 -5.82 1.12
C ASN A 355 -3.22 -4.90 -0.08
N PRO A 356 -2.29 -3.96 -0.41
CA PRO A 356 -2.47 -3.03 -1.52
C PRO A 356 -2.41 -3.69 -2.91
N ARG A 357 -1.95 -4.95 -3.02
CA ARG A 357 -1.86 -5.65 -4.32
C ARG A 357 -3.19 -6.20 -4.81
N ASP A 358 -4.03 -6.66 -3.89
CA ASP A 358 -5.33 -7.26 -4.20
C ASP A 358 -6.51 -6.46 -3.61
N ASN A 359 -6.23 -5.40 -2.86
CA ASN A 359 -7.20 -4.53 -2.21
C ASN A 359 -8.11 -5.29 -1.22
N GLN A 360 -7.58 -6.34 -0.58
CA GLN A 360 -8.31 -7.16 0.38
C GLN A 360 -7.76 -7.01 1.80
N LEU A 361 -8.63 -7.23 2.78
CA LEU A 361 -8.24 -7.46 4.17
C LEU A 361 -8.00 -8.95 4.42
N TYR A 362 -6.89 -9.25 5.07
CA TYR A 362 -6.53 -10.55 5.60
C TYR A 362 -6.79 -10.53 7.10
N VAL A 363 -7.77 -11.32 7.54
CA VAL A 363 -8.28 -11.24 8.91
C VAL A 363 -8.07 -12.56 9.62
N TRP A 364 -7.48 -12.50 10.80
CA TRP A 364 -7.47 -13.62 11.73
C TRP A 364 -8.54 -13.37 12.79
N ASN A 365 -9.54 -14.26 12.83
CA ASN A 365 -10.66 -14.19 13.75
C ASN A 365 -10.92 -15.56 14.39
N ASN A 366 -10.61 -15.71 15.68
CA ASN A 366 -10.85 -16.93 16.46
C ASN A 366 -10.46 -18.24 15.73
N PHE A 367 -9.17 -18.40 15.37
CA PHE A 367 -8.63 -19.53 14.58
C PHE A 367 -9.00 -19.57 13.08
N TYR A 368 -9.97 -18.78 12.64
CA TYR A 368 -10.33 -18.69 11.23
C TYR A 368 -9.51 -17.61 10.52
N ILE A 369 -9.03 -17.96 9.33
CA ILE A 369 -8.35 -17.04 8.42
C ILE A 369 -9.37 -16.65 7.35
N LEU A 370 -9.76 -15.39 7.37
CA LEU A 370 -10.81 -14.80 6.55
C LEU A 370 -10.22 -13.78 5.57
N LYS A 371 -10.95 -13.56 4.47
CA LYS A 371 -10.65 -12.50 3.50
C LYS A 371 -11.87 -11.63 3.31
N TYR A 372 -11.67 -10.31 3.37
CA TYR A 372 -12.72 -9.35 3.09
C TYR A 372 -12.33 -8.44 1.92
N ASN A 373 -13.27 -8.21 1.01
CA ASN A 373 -13.16 -7.19 -0.03
C ASN A 373 -13.48 -5.82 0.58
N LEU A 374 -12.76 -4.80 0.13
CA LEU A 374 -13.06 -3.41 0.47
C LEU A 374 -13.80 -2.76 -0.70
N ASP A 375 -14.87 -2.04 -0.38
CA ASP A 375 -15.55 -1.15 -1.32
C ASP A 375 -15.10 0.29 -1.04
N PHE A 376 -14.69 0.99 -2.08
CA PHE A 376 -14.11 2.32 -1.99
C PHE A 376 -14.99 3.31 -2.75
N GLY A 377 -15.41 4.35 -2.05
CA GLY A 377 -16.13 5.48 -2.63
C GLY A 377 -15.20 6.37 -3.48
N PRO A 378 -15.73 7.45 -4.06
CA PRO A 378 -14.92 8.40 -4.81
C PRO A 378 -13.80 8.99 -3.94
N PRO A 379 -12.60 9.28 -4.51
CA PRO A 379 -11.51 9.90 -3.78
C PRO A 379 -11.93 11.27 -3.22
N ASP A 380 -11.42 11.60 -2.03
CA ASP A 380 -11.74 12.83 -1.29
C ASP A 380 -11.42 14.06 -2.17
N PRO A 381 -12.31 15.05 -2.35
CA PRO A 381 -12.11 16.21 -3.23
C PRO A 381 -10.81 17.02 -2.99
N ALA A 382 -10.18 16.89 -1.82
CA ALA A 382 -8.85 17.46 -1.56
C ALA A 382 -7.73 16.85 -2.42
N HIS A 383 -7.93 15.68 -3.02
CA HIS A 383 -7.03 15.10 -4.02
C HIS A 383 -7.08 15.81 -5.38
N VAL A 384 -8.14 16.59 -5.66
CA VAL A 384 -8.33 17.30 -6.94
C VAL A 384 -7.67 18.69 -6.91
N LEU A 385 -7.43 19.26 -5.72
CA LEU A 385 -7.01 20.66 -5.58
C LEU A 385 -5.49 20.89 -5.63
N ASN A 386 -4.67 19.84 -5.71
CA ASN A 386 -3.21 19.96 -5.87
C ASN A 386 -2.74 19.63 -7.31
N ALA A 387 -3.66 19.52 -8.27
CA ALA A 387 -3.37 19.22 -9.68
C ALA A 387 -3.66 20.40 -10.63
N SER A 388 -3.76 21.63 -10.10
CA SER A 388 -3.96 22.85 -10.88
C SER A 388 -2.68 23.66 -11.03
#